data_AF-A0A7Y2MY90-F1
#
_entry.id   AF-A0A7Y2MY90-F1
#
_cell.length_a   1.000
_cell.length_b   1.000
_cell.length_c   1.000
_cell.angle_alpha   90.00
_cell.angle_beta   90.00
_cell.angle_gamma   90.00
#
_symmetry.space_group_name_H-M   'P 1'
#
loop_
_entity.id
_entity.type
_entity.pdbx_description
1 polymer ?
#
loop_
_entity_poly.entity_id
_entity_poly.type
_entity_poly.pdbx_seq_one_letter_code
_entity_poly.pdbx_strand_id
1 'polypeptide(L)'
;MIAGQRQNCEFSGRNAMDLAGAEPSFMRNSSPLHHTLLLALLAVPACTSTHRATDDAPSGPLPKLEIPREALRHYPGRYRYNAETGFRIKRDGGRLFLKFFGGVPHELHSVGDGRYQCREMPTTITFTTETEQSPGWKHTAATLHVILDDGSRQTHRRLTVDQITPREVLISDGYEKALP
;
A
#
# COMPACT_ATOMS: atom_id res chain seq x y z
N MET A 1 17.07 -12.64 53.10
CA MET A 1 16.73 -11.23 53.39
C MET A 1 16.59 -10.48 52.07
N ILE A 2 15.36 -9.97 51.83
CA ILE A 2 14.95 -8.78 51.04
C ILE A 2 15.32 -8.80 49.53
N ALA A 3 14.39 -9.26 48.66
CA ALA A 3 13.40 -8.50 47.86
C ALA A 3 14.01 -7.92 46.55
N GLY A 4 13.47 -8.13 45.34
CA GLY A 4 12.09 -8.32 44.91
C GLY A 4 11.57 -7.04 44.27
N GLN A 5 11.93 -6.75 43.02
CA GLN A 5 11.30 -5.67 42.23
C GLN A 5 10.71 -6.23 40.95
N ARG A 6 9.40 -6.48 41.02
CA ARG A 6 8.48 -6.48 39.87
C ARG A 6 8.08 -5.03 39.62
N GLN A 7 8.17 -4.56 38.39
CA GLN A 7 7.42 -3.39 37.95
C GLN A 7 6.24 -3.87 37.10
N ASN A 8 5.05 -3.66 37.66
CA ASN A 8 3.76 -3.85 37.01
C ASN A 8 3.19 -2.47 36.69
N CYS A 9 2.52 -2.41 35.54
CA CYS A 9 1.40 -1.55 35.18
C CYS A 9 1.63 -0.02 35.11
N GLU A 10 1.43 0.54 33.92
CA GLU A 10 0.27 1.43 33.74
C GLU A 10 -0.24 1.39 32.28
N PHE A 11 -1.45 0.85 32.16
CA PHE A 11 -2.29 0.83 30.98
C PHE A 11 -3.11 2.12 31.01
N SER A 12 -2.75 3.12 30.20
CA SER A 12 -3.58 4.31 30.01
C SER A 12 -4.20 4.26 28.63
N GLY A 13 -5.37 3.62 28.54
CA GLY A 13 -6.30 3.85 27.45
C GLY A 13 -6.94 5.23 27.60
N ARG A 14 -6.96 6.01 26.52
CA ARG A 14 -7.86 7.15 26.27
C ARG A 14 -7.94 7.41 24.76
N ASN A 15 -9.18 7.24 24.25
CA ASN A 15 -9.83 7.95 23.13
C ASN A 15 -9.19 7.77 21.74
N ALA A 16 -9.75 7.07 20.75
CA ALA A 16 -11.11 7.02 20.20
C ALA A 16 -11.70 8.42 19.92
N MET A 17 -12.01 8.65 18.62
CA MET A 17 -12.63 9.83 18.00
C MET A 17 -11.68 11.03 17.73
N ASP A 18 -11.27 11.21 16.46
CA ASP A 18 -11.72 12.34 15.62
C ASP A 18 -11.20 12.20 14.18
N LEU A 19 -12.03 11.67 13.27
CA LEU A 19 -11.89 11.82 11.82
C LEU A 19 -13.30 11.89 11.23
N ALA A 20 -14.01 12.97 11.56
CA ALA A 20 -15.20 13.39 10.84
C ALA A 20 -14.89 14.72 10.15
N GLY A 21 -15.03 14.76 8.82
CA GLY A 21 -15.10 16.03 8.09
C GLY A 21 -14.47 16.00 6.71
N ALA A 22 -15.23 15.53 5.72
CA ALA A 22 -15.41 16.17 4.40
C ALA A 22 -16.12 15.22 3.43
N GLU A 23 -17.44 15.06 3.57
CA GLU A 23 -18.28 14.52 2.50
C GLU A 23 -18.80 15.69 1.65
N PRO A 24 -18.54 15.73 0.34
CA PRO A 24 -19.24 16.66 -0.54
C PRO A 24 -20.62 16.11 -0.90
N SER A 25 -21.63 16.84 -0.44
CA SER A 25 -23.04 16.77 -0.82
C SER A 25 -23.24 16.60 -2.34
N PHE A 26 -23.80 15.48 -2.76
CA PHE A 26 -24.41 15.34 -4.08
C PHE A 26 -25.91 15.04 -3.96
N MET A 27 -26.64 15.69 -4.86
CA MET A 27 -28.06 15.97 -4.77
C MET A 27 -28.94 14.73 -4.72
N ARG A 28 -29.94 14.79 -3.84
CA ARG A 28 -31.16 13.99 -3.89
C ARG A 28 -31.92 14.35 -5.17
N ASN A 29 -32.21 13.34 -6.00
CA ASN A 29 -33.30 13.45 -6.96
C ASN A 29 -34.33 12.36 -6.65
N SER A 30 -35.50 12.82 -6.23
CA SER A 30 -36.68 12.04 -5.93
C SER A 30 -37.37 11.64 -7.22
N SER A 31 -37.78 10.37 -7.34
CA SER A 31 -38.95 9.97 -8.13
C SER A 31 -39.46 8.61 -7.62
N PRO A 32 -40.71 8.52 -7.13
CA PRO A 32 -41.33 7.27 -6.75
C PRO A 32 -42.18 6.76 -7.92
N LEU A 33 -42.05 5.48 -8.27
CA LEU A 33 -43.12 4.78 -8.98
C LEU A 33 -43.29 3.36 -8.43
N HIS A 34 -44.54 3.11 -8.08
CA HIS A 34 -45.14 1.82 -7.75
C HIS A 34 -44.78 0.76 -8.79
N HIS A 35 -44.63 -0.51 -8.38
CA HIS A 35 -45.52 -1.61 -8.81
C HIS A 35 -45.04 -2.98 -8.28
N THR A 36 -45.99 -3.63 -7.59
CA THR A 36 -46.34 -5.05 -7.77
C THR A 36 -45.46 -6.16 -7.19
N LEU A 37 -46.05 -6.79 -6.17
CA LEU A 37 -45.90 -8.17 -5.68
C LEU A 37 -45.70 -9.19 -6.83
N LEU A 38 -44.75 -10.12 -6.66
CA LEU A 38 -45.01 -11.53 -6.92
C LEU A 38 -44.09 -12.42 -6.07
N LEU A 39 -44.69 -13.14 -5.13
CA LEU A 39 -44.10 -14.32 -4.50
C LEU A 39 -43.92 -15.40 -5.58
N ALA A 40 -42.72 -15.97 -5.67
CA ALA A 40 -42.51 -17.27 -6.28
C ALA A 40 -41.68 -18.13 -5.31
N LEU A 41 -42.35 -19.13 -4.73
CA LEU A 41 -41.74 -20.27 -4.06
C LEU A 41 -40.75 -20.96 -5.00
N LEU A 42 -39.59 -21.38 -4.51
CA LEU A 42 -39.10 -22.74 -4.69
C LEU A 42 -38.18 -23.10 -3.50
N ALA A 43 -38.66 -24.05 -2.69
CA ALA A 43 -37.87 -24.75 -1.70
C ALA A 43 -36.85 -25.64 -2.42
N VAL A 44 -35.57 -25.47 -2.11
CA VAL A 44 -34.50 -26.37 -2.56
C VAL A 44 -34.13 -27.28 -1.38
N PRO A 45 -34.10 -28.61 -1.58
CA PRO A 45 -33.78 -29.56 -0.52
C PRO A 45 -32.35 -29.40 -0.01
N ALA A 46 -32.19 -29.54 1.30
CA ALA A 46 -30.92 -29.63 1.98
C ALA A 46 -30.13 -30.86 1.50
N CYS A 47 -29.18 -30.65 0.60
CA CYS A 47 -28.11 -31.61 0.36
C CYS A 47 -27.10 -31.50 1.51
N THR A 48 -27.23 -32.39 2.50
CA THR A 48 -26.15 -32.73 3.42
C THR A 48 -25.03 -33.41 2.64
N SER A 49 -24.14 -32.60 2.05
CA SER A 49 -22.87 -33.07 1.52
C SER A 49 -21.88 -33.19 2.67
N THR A 50 -21.71 -34.40 3.20
CA THR A 50 -20.62 -34.75 4.11
C THR A 50 -19.32 -34.78 3.31
N HIS A 51 -18.75 -33.61 3.03
CA HIS A 51 -17.37 -33.51 2.59
C HIS A 51 -16.47 -33.57 3.83
N ARG A 52 -16.01 -34.78 4.17
CA ARG A 52 -14.72 -34.94 4.86
C ARG A 52 -13.64 -34.56 3.85
N ALA A 53 -13.37 -33.27 3.72
CA ALA A 53 -12.14 -32.80 3.13
C ALA A 53 -11.09 -32.80 4.23
N THR A 54 -10.07 -33.63 4.03
CA THR A 54 -8.85 -33.74 4.81
C THR A 54 -8.24 -32.35 4.98
N ASP A 55 -8.42 -31.80 6.19
CA ASP A 55 -7.84 -30.54 6.63
C ASP A 55 -6.41 -30.84 7.11
N ASP A 56 -5.49 -30.95 6.15
CA ASP A 56 -4.06 -31.13 6.43
C ASP A 56 -3.24 -30.29 5.43
N ALA A 57 -3.70 -29.07 5.18
CA ALA A 57 -2.82 -28.05 4.63
C ALA A 57 -1.79 -27.71 5.72
N PRO A 58 -0.48 -27.85 5.45
CA PRO A 58 0.53 -27.46 6.43
C PRO A 58 0.35 -25.98 6.76
N SER A 59 -0.19 -25.72 7.95
CA SER A 59 -0.43 -24.39 8.52
C SER A 59 0.88 -23.72 8.96
N GLY A 60 1.94 -23.94 8.19
CA GLY A 60 3.21 -23.25 8.33
C GLY A 60 3.11 -21.84 7.75
N PRO A 61 3.90 -20.88 8.25
CA PRO A 61 3.99 -19.59 7.61
C PRO A 61 4.38 -19.78 6.15
N LEU A 62 3.56 -19.24 5.23
CA LEU A 62 3.84 -19.30 3.80
C LEU A 62 5.27 -18.77 3.56
N PRO A 63 6.08 -19.47 2.75
CA PRO A 63 7.44 -19.05 2.49
C PRO A 63 7.42 -17.64 1.88
N LYS A 64 8.19 -16.73 2.48
CA LYS A 64 8.36 -15.37 1.96
C LYS A 64 8.94 -15.46 0.55
N LEU A 65 8.19 -14.98 -0.43
CA LEU A 65 8.64 -14.95 -1.82
C LEU A 65 9.84 -14.01 -1.96
N GLU A 66 10.89 -14.51 -2.61
CA GLU A 66 12.09 -13.72 -2.89
C GLU A 66 11.79 -12.61 -3.90
N ILE A 67 12.42 -11.45 -3.72
CA ILE A 67 12.32 -10.34 -4.65
C ILE A 67 13.32 -10.58 -5.79
N PRO A 68 12.89 -10.57 -7.07
CA PRO A 68 13.79 -10.75 -8.20
C PRO A 68 14.94 -9.74 -8.22
N ARG A 69 16.13 -10.18 -8.64
CA ARG A 69 17.33 -9.31 -8.69
C ARG A 69 17.13 -8.06 -9.55
N GLU A 70 16.35 -8.16 -10.63
CA GLU A 70 16.02 -7.02 -11.48
C GLU A 70 15.18 -5.97 -10.75
N ALA A 71 14.17 -6.41 -9.99
CA ALA A 71 13.39 -5.52 -9.12
C ALA A 71 14.27 -4.80 -8.09
N LEU A 72 15.17 -5.54 -7.45
CA LEU A 72 16.16 -4.98 -6.51
C LEU A 72 17.11 -3.96 -7.15
N ARG A 73 17.34 -4.05 -8.47
CA ARG A 73 18.20 -3.12 -9.21
C ARG A 73 17.43 -1.89 -9.68
N HIS A 74 16.20 -2.07 -10.16
CA HIS A 74 15.48 -1.04 -10.90
C HIS A 74 14.47 -0.24 -10.08
N TYR A 75 13.87 -0.84 -9.05
CA TYR A 75 12.81 -0.19 -8.27
C TYR A 75 13.29 0.78 -7.20
N PRO A 76 14.49 0.65 -6.59
CA PRO A 76 14.97 1.66 -5.66
C PRO A 76 15.06 3.03 -6.33
N GLY A 77 14.51 4.06 -5.69
CA GLY A 77 14.38 5.38 -6.28
C GLY A 77 13.44 6.30 -5.50
N ARG A 78 13.32 7.53 -5.97
CA ARG A 78 12.32 8.51 -5.48
C ARG A 78 11.17 8.55 -6.47
N TYR A 79 9.96 8.68 -5.96
CA TYR A 79 8.75 8.66 -6.77
C TYR A 79 7.79 9.75 -6.28
N ARG A 80 7.11 10.38 -7.23
CA ARG A 80 6.13 11.42 -6.94
C ARG A 80 4.82 10.80 -6.49
N TYR A 81 4.35 11.15 -5.29
CA TYR A 81 3.02 10.78 -4.85
C TYR A 81 2.00 11.80 -5.32
N ASN A 82 2.24 13.08 -5.03
CA ASN A 82 1.41 14.20 -5.46
C ASN A 82 2.29 15.46 -5.72
N ALA A 83 1.68 16.65 -5.74
CA ALA A 83 2.42 17.89 -5.96
C ALA A 83 3.40 18.21 -4.82
N GLU A 84 3.04 17.87 -3.58
CA GLU A 84 3.71 18.29 -2.35
C GLU A 84 4.74 17.28 -1.84
N THR A 85 4.46 15.98 -2.01
CA THR A 85 5.24 14.89 -1.41
C THR A 85 5.46 13.71 -2.35
N GLY A 86 6.26 12.78 -1.88
CA GLY A 86 6.62 11.55 -2.57
C GLY A 86 7.02 10.45 -1.60
N PHE A 87 7.39 9.32 -2.18
CA PHE A 87 7.94 8.18 -1.46
C PHE A 87 9.29 7.79 -2.05
N ARG A 88 10.08 7.15 -1.20
CA ARG A 88 11.37 6.57 -1.55
C ARG A 88 11.27 5.06 -1.40
N ILE A 89 11.62 4.36 -2.46
CA ILE A 89 11.89 2.93 -2.41
C ILE A 89 13.39 2.75 -2.14
N LYS A 90 13.73 2.06 -1.06
CA LYS A 90 15.11 1.71 -0.72
C LYS A 90 15.29 0.20 -0.79
N ARG A 91 16.49 -0.22 -1.16
CA ARG A 91 16.95 -1.60 -1.02
C ARG A 91 17.81 -1.72 0.21
N ASP A 92 17.62 -2.82 0.94
CA ASP A 92 18.56 -3.30 1.96
C ASP A 92 18.68 -4.82 1.81
N GLY A 93 19.87 -5.28 1.40
CA GLY A 93 20.11 -6.68 1.03
C GLY A 93 19.15 -7.17 -0.07
N GLY A 94 18.35 -8.19 0.25
CA GLY A 94 17.32 -8.77 -0.62
C GLY A 94 15.91 -8.21 -0.41
N ARG A 95 15.78 -7.10 0.33
CA ARG A 95 14.49 -6.52 0.74
C ARG A 95 14.30 -5.14 0.11
N LEU A 96 13.04 -4.77 -0.09
CA LEU A 96 12.63 -3.43 -0.51
C LEU A 96 11.82 -2.77 0.60
N PHE A 97 12.01 -1.46 0.76
CA PHE A 97 11.30 -0.66 1.75
C PHE A 97 10.71 0.57 1.08
N LEU A 98 9.44 0.85 1.35
CA LEU A 98 8.75 2.08 0.99
C LEU A 98 8.77 3.04 2.16
N LYS A 99 9.13 4.30 1.93
CA LYS A 99 9.08 5.36 2.93
C LYS A 99 8.55 6.65 2.32
N PHE A 100 7.46 7.19 2.88
CA PHE A 100 7.06 8.57 2.59
C PHE A 100 8.12 9.55 3.12
N PHE A 101 8.30 10.69 2.45
CA PHE A 101 9.24 11.70 2.93
C PHE A 101 8.87 12.18 4.34
N GLY A 102 9.79 11.99 5.29
CA GLY A 102 9.60 12.30 6.72
C GLY A 102 8.93 11.19 7.53
N GLY A 103 8.46 10.11 6.90
CA GLY A 103 7.80 8.99 7.59
C GLY A 103 8.76 7.89 8.04
N VAL A 104 8.18 6.81 8.58
CA VAL A 104 8.89 5.56 8.88
C VAL A 104 8.95 4.65 7.65
N PRO A 105 10.00 3.82 7.49
CA PRO A 105 10.07 2.86 6.40
C PRO A 105 9.19 1.64 6.69
N HIS A 106 8.51 1.16 5.65
CA HIS A 106 7.71 -0.04 5.65
C HIS A 106 8.27 -1.07 4.67
N GLU A 107 8.29 -2.34 5.05
CA GLU A 107 8.79 -3.38 4.16
C GLU A 107 7.77 -3.71 3.06
N LEU A 108 8.29 -3.88 1.84
CA LEU A 108 7.54 -4.43 0.72
C LEU A 108 7.79 -5.94 0.63
N HIS A 109 6.71 -6.70 0.70
CA HIS A 109 6.68 -8.15 0.55
C HIS A 109 6.24 -8.51 -0.86
N SER A 110 7.00 -9.37 -1.55
CA SER A 110 6.56 -9.94 -2.82
C SER A 110 5.38 -10.88 -2.57
N VAL A 111 4.31 -10.72 -3.35
CA VAL A 111 3.16 -11.65 -3.37
C VAL A 111 3.07 -12.40 -4.70
N GLY A 112 4.14 -12.37 -5.50
CA GLY A 112 4.20 -13.00 -6.82
C GLY A 112 3.77 -12.07 -7.96
N ASP A 113 4.06 -12.48 -9.20
CA ASP A 113 3.64 -11.79 -10.43
C ASP A 113 4.02 -10.29 -10.50
N GLY A 114 5.16 -9.91 -9.90
CA GLY A 114 5.58 -8.50 -9.86
C GLY A 114 4.70 -7.61 -8.97
N ARG A 115 3.90 -8.21 -8.09
CA ARG A 115 3.07 -7.52 -7.09
C ARG A 115 3.75 -7.52 -5.74
N TYR A 116 3.58 -6.42 -5.02
CA TYR A 116 4.17 -6.19 -3.72
C TYR A 116 3.10 -5.65 -2.76
N GLN A 117 3.21 -5.98 -1.48
CA GLN A 117 2.35 -5.46 -0.43
C GLN A 117 3.16 -4.89 0.72
N CYS A 118 2.61 -3.85 1.34
CA CYS A 118 3.09 -3.31 2.60
C CYS A 118 2.24 -3.91 3.72
N ARG A 119 2.84 -4.40 4.81
CA ARG A 119 2.05 -5.05 5.87
C ARG A 119 1.13 -4.05 6.59
N GLU A 120 1.60 -2.83 6.78
CA GLU A 120 0.89 -1.77 7.50
C GLU A 120 -0.09 -0.99 6.62
N MET A 121 -0.05 -1.17 5.29
CA MET A 121 -0.96 -0.54 4.34
C MET A 121 -1.44 -1.62 3.38
N PRO A 122 -2.72 -2.04 3.40
CA PRO A 122 -3.25 -3.13 2.58
C PRO A 122 -3.39 -2.77 1.10
N THR A 123 -2.43 -2.02 0.58
CA THR A 123 -2.37 -1.54 -0.79
C THR A 123 -1.42 -2.42 -1.59
N THR A 124 -1.89 -2.86 -2.76
CA THR A 124 -1.03 -3.60 -3.69
C THR A 124 -0.24 -2.63 -4.56
N ILE A 125 1.05 -2.87 -4.64
CA ILE A 125 2.00 -2.07 -5.42
C ILE A 125 2.50 -2.93 -6.58
N THR A 126 2.52 -2.35 -7.78
CA THR A 126 3.16 -2.95 -8.95
C THR A 126 4.15 -1.97 -9.56
N PHE A 127 5.08 -2.49 -10.35
CA PHE A 127 6.07 -1.67 -11.05
C PHE A 127 6.05 -2.04 -12.52
N THR A 128 6.15 -1.01 -13.36
CA THR A 128 6.49 -1.17 -14.78
C THR A 128 7.88 -0.58 -15.00
N THR A 129 8.63 -1.16 -15.93
CA THR A 129 9.95 -0.66 -16.30
C THR A 129 9.99 -0.40 -17.79
N GLU A 130 10.25 0.84 -18.14
CA GLU A 130 10.49 1.26 -19.52
C GLU A 130 11.99 1.40 -19.71
N THR A 131 12.50 0.74 -20.74
CA THR A 131 13.92 0.84 -21.10
C THR A 131 14.05 1.66 -22.37
N GLU A 132 14.66 2.81 -22.24
CA GLU A 132 15.07 3.62 -23.37
C GLU A 132 16.50 3.22 -23.76
N GLN A 133 16.65 2.82 -25.02
CA GLN A 133 17.93 2.41 -25.58
C GLN A 133 18.33 3.38 -26.67
N SER A 134 19.46 4.06 -26.46
CA SER A 134 20.12 4.91 -27.45
C SER A 134 21.51 4.35 -27.76
N PRO A 135 22.13 4.69 -28.90
CA PRO A 135 23.49 4.23 -29.21
C PRO A 135 24.47 4.64 -28.11
N GLY A 136 25.02 3.65 -27.39
CA GLY A 136 25.96 3.86 -26.28
C GLY A 136 25.34 4.11 -24.89
N TRP A 137 24.00 4.14 -24.76
CA TRP A 137 23.34 4.37 -23.47
C TRP A 137 22.07 3.54 -23.30
N LYS A 138 21.89 2.95 -22.11
CA LYS A 138 20.69 2.21 -21.72
C LYS A 138 20.16 2.76 -20.40
N HIS A 139 18.99 3.41 -20.44
CA HIS A 139 18.32 3.91 -19.25
C HIS A 139 17.06 3.11 -18.97
N THR A 140 16.89 2.61 -17.76
CA THR A 140 15.66 1.92 -17.34
C THR A 140 14.95 2.78 -16.30
N ALA A 141 13.83 3.38 -16.71
CA ALA A 141 12.95 4.13 -15.84
C ALA A 141 11.89 3.19 -15.26
N ALA A 142 11.78 3.15 -13.94
CA ALA A 142 10.71 2.42 -13.27
C ALA A 142 9.56 3.37 -12.95
N THR A 143 8.33 2.94 -13.19
CA THR A 143 7.10 3.62 -12.79
C THR A 143 6.40 2.79 -11.73
N LEU A 144 6.01 3.41 -10.61
CA LEU A 144 5.30 2.74 -9.54
C LEU A 144 3.80 2.90 -9.74
N HIS A 145 3.05 1.83 -9.54
CA HIS A 145 1.61 1.84 -9.55
C HIS A 145 1.06 1.35 -8.22
N VAL A 146 0.11 2.11 -7.68
CA VAL A 146 -0.68 1.75 -6.51
C VAL A 146 -2.05 1.29 -7.00
N ILE A 147 -2.45 0.08 -6.60
CA ILE A 147 -3.79 -0.46 -6.87
C ILE A 147 -4.66 -0.14 -5.66
N LEU A 148 -5.72 0.63 -5.90
CA LEU A 148 -6.69 1.04 -4.88
C LEU A 148 -7.75 -0.06 -4.65
N ASP A 149 -8.55 0.10 -3.60
CA ASP A 149 -9.57 -0.86 -3.18
C ASP A 149 -10.68 -1.06 -4.24
N ASP A 150 -10.95 -0.05 -5.05
CA ASP A 150 -11.88 -0.11 -6.20
C ASP A 150 -11.26 -0.77 -7.44
N GLY A 151 -10.01 -1.24 -7.34
CA GLY A 151 -9.23 -1.82 -8.43
C GLY A 151 -8.61 -0.79 -9.37
N SER A 152 -8.85 0.51 -9.16
CA SER A 152 -8.24 1.57 -9.97
C SER A 152 -6.73 1.67 -9.72
N ARG A 153 -6.02 2.24 -10.70
CA ARG A 153 -4.56 2.34 -10.68
C ARG A 153 -4.13 3.80 -10.57
N GLN A 154 -3.48 4.14 -9.47
CA GLN A 154 -2.72 5.38 -9.35
C GLN A 154 -1.29 5.18 -9.84
N THR A 155 -0.81 6.10 -10.68
CA THR A 155 0.50 6.01 -11.30
C THR A 155 1.43 7.09 -10.77
N HIS A 156 2.64 6.68 -10.41
CA HIS A 156 3.62 7.51 -9.75
C HIS A 156 4.95 7.43 -10.49
N ARG A 157 5.29 8.52 -11.19
CA ARG A 157 6.56 8.61 -11.91
C ARG A 157 7.75 8.69 -10.96
N ARG A 158 8.87 8.11 -11.39
CA ARG A 158 10.16 8.31 -10.73
C ARG A 158 10.61 9.76 -10.88
N LEU A 159 11.13 10.33 -9.80
CA LEU A 159 11.72 11.66 -9.79
C LEU A 159 13.19 11.57 -10.23
N THR A 160 13.61 12.49 -11.09
CA THR A 160 15.04 12.69 -11.43
C THR A 160 15.78 13.30 -10.24
N VAL A 161 17.12 13.36 -10.29
CA VAL A 161 17.94 13.93 -9.21
C VAL A 161 17.57 15.39 -8.93
N ASP A 162 17.25 16.14 -9.98
CA ASP A 162 16.99 17.59 -9.91
C ASP A 162 15.56 17.92 -9.48
N GLN A 163 14.66 16.93 -9.49
CA GLN A 163 13.28 17.10 -9.04
C GLN A 163 13.18 16.87 -7.54
N ILE A 164 13.07 17.97 -6.78
CA ILE A 164 12.88 17.95 -5.33
C ILE A 164 11.42 18.30 -5.02
N THR A 165 10.78 17.54 -4.15
CA THR A 165 9.41 17.84 -3.69
C THR A 165 9.42 18.90 -2.57
N PRO A 166 8.38 19.74 -2.43
CA PRO A 166 8.28 20.69 -1.33
C PRO A 166 8.53 20.04 0.04
N ARG A 167 7.95 18.86 0.29
CA ARG A 167 8.16 18.12 1.54
C ARG A 167 9.62 17.72 1.77
N GLU A 168 10.38 17.36 0.73
CA GLU A 168 11.81 17.09 0.87
C GLU A 168 12.60 18.34 1.29
N VAL A 169 12.25 19.51 0.76
CA VAL A 169 12.90 20.79 1.13
C VAL A 169 12.64 21.11 2.59
N LEU A 170 11.40 20.97 3.05
CA LEU A 170 11.02 21.23 4.44
C LEU A 170 11.74 20.32 5.44
N ILE A 171 12.04 19.08 5.07
CA ILE A 171 12.73 18.11 5.96
C ILE A 171 14.25 18.31 5.95
N SER A 172 14.82 18.92 4.91
CA SER A 172 16.27 19.07 4.76
C SER A 172 16.80 20.40 5.33
N ASP A 173 16.06 21.01 6.26
CA ASP A 173 16.30 22.36 6.81
C ASP A 173 16.40 23.45 5.72
N GLY A 174 15.86 23.18 4.53
CA GLY A 174 15.88 24.07 3.38
C GLY A 174 14.70 25.04 3.36
N TYR A 175 14.08 25.37 4.49
CA TYR A 175 12.86 26.19 4.53
C TYR A 175 13.00 27.49 3.72
N GLU A 176 14.16 28.16 3.79
CA GLU A 176 14.46 29.36 3.00
C GLU A 176 14.53 29.11 1.47
N LYS A 177 14.81 27.88 1.03
CA LYS A 177 14.78 27.46 -0.39
C LYS A 177 13.38 27.03 -0.85
N ALA A 178 12.42 26.88 0.06
CA ALA A 178 11.04 26.49 -0.25
C ALA A 178 10.11 27.69 -0.48
N LEU A 179 10.55 28.90 -0.13
CA LEU A 179 9.79 30.13 -0.35
C LEU A 179 10.06 30.66 -1.78
N PRO A 180 9.01 30.97 -2.56
CA PRO A 180 9.14 31.53 -3.92
C PRO A 180 9.66 32.96 -3.92
#